data_AF-A0A8T4DCW1-F1
#
_entry.id   AF-A0A8T4DCW1-F1
#
_cell.length_a   1.000
_cell.length_b   1.000
_cell.length_c   1.000
_cell.angle_alpha   90.00
_cell.angle_beta   90.00
_cell.angle_gamma   90.00
#
_symmetry.space_group_name_H-M   'P 1'
#
loop_
_entity.id
_entity.type
_entity.pdbx_description
1 polymer ?
#
loop_
_entity_poly.entity_id
_entity_poly.type
_entity_poly.pdbx_seq_one_letter_code
_entity_poly.pdbx_strand_id
1 'polypeptide(L)'
;MRKLLIIIIIGIFTIAAVGWVSQHQKIPPQDSPMPEQLDWAETDPLALLEILKSRPDTPLTIASTPPPDWITEEHVRQLMHVIDSEEPAAPVVSVLSSYYPFNESSTVGNEAMFLIEGFRRGRYPPALCSIYYFDGNTDELRTWWSNQTGY
;
A
#
# COMPACT_ATOMS: atom_id res chain seq x y z
N MET A 1 5.55 -41.57 -42.14
CA MET A 1 5.29 -41.83 -40.70
C MET A 1 5.60 -40.56 -39.91
N ARG A 2 4.71 -39.58 -40.05
CA ARG A 2 4.56 -38.41 -39.17
C ARG A 2 3.42 -38.77 -38.22
N LYS A 3 3.48 -38.34 -36.95
CA LYS A 3 2.56 -38.68 -35.82
C LYS A 3 3.14 -39.70 -34.81
N LEU A 4 4.31 -39.44 -34.22
CA LEU A 4 4.62 -40.03 -32.91
C LEU A 4 5.77 -39.37 -32.13
N LEU A 5 6.01 -38.06 -32.29
CA LEU A 5 7.05 -37.40 -31.48
C LEU A 5 6.73 -35.93 -31.16
N ILE A 6 5.45 -35.64 -30.90
CA ILE A 6 4.98 -34.32 -30.39
C ILE A 6 4.57 -34.41 -28.91
N ILE A 7 4.68 -35.59 -28.27
CA ILE A 7 4.16 -35.81 -26.90
C ILE A 7 5.22 -35.59 -25.81
N ILE A 8 6.53 -35.49 -26.13
CA ILE A 8 7.58 -35.38 -25.10
C ILE A 8 7.84 -33.91 -24.67
N ILE A 9 7.48 -32.91 -25.46
CA ILE A 9 7.80 -31.50 -25.16
C ILE A 9 6.80 -30.85 -24.18
N ILE A 10 5.56 -31.36 -24.09
CA ILE A 10 4.53 -30.78 -23.21
C ILE A 10 4.71 -31.21 -21.75
N GLY A 11 5.37 -32.36 -21.50
CA GLY A 11 5.58 -32.88 -20.14
C GLY A 11 6.66 -32.15 -19.33
N ILE A 12 7.54 -31.39 -19.96
CA ILE A 12 8.64 -30.68 -19.27
C ILE A 12 8.23 -29.25 -18.88
N PHE A 13 7.26 -28.65 -19.58
CA PHE A 13 6.83 -27.28 -19.29
C PHE A 13 5.89 -27.14 -18.09
N THR A 14 5.23 -28.23 -17.65
CA THR A 14 4.33 -28.17 -16.49
C THR A 14 5.08 -28.21 -15.16
N ILE A 15 6.25 -28.85 -15.09
CA ILE A 15 7.02 -28.97 -13.84
C ILE A 15 7.78 -27.66 -13.53
N ALA A 16 8.20 -26.91 -14.55
CA ALA A 16 8.89 -25.63 -14.34
C ALA A 16 7.97 -24.51 -13.82
N ALA A 17 6.70 -24.47 -14.24
CA ALA A 17 5.75 -23.46 -13.78
C ALA A 17 5.36 -23.61 -12.30
N VAL A 18 5.26 -24.86 -11.81
CA VAL A 18 4.95 -25.14 -10.40
C VAL A 18 6.13 -24.77 -9.49
N GLY A 19 7.38 -24.98 -9.95
CA GLY A 19 8.57 -24.55 -9.23
C GLY A 19 8.74 -23.01 -9.17
N TRP A 20 8.37 -22.29 -10.24
CA TRP A 20 8.51 -20.84 -10.29
C TRP A 20 7.46 -20.09 -9.47
N VAL A 21 6.22 -20.61 -9.40
CA VAL A 21 5.16 -20.06 -8.53
C VAL A 21 5.48 -20.27 -7.05
N SER A 22 6.15 -21.37 -6.70
CA SER A 22 6.46 -21.70 -5.30
C SER A 22 7.59 -20.85 -4.70
N GLN A 23 8.45 -20.21 -5.50
CA GLN A 23 9.60 -19.46 -4.98
C GLN A 23 9.26 -18.01 -4.61
N HIS A 24 8.12 -17.48 -5.09
CA HIS A 24 7.69 -16.10 -4.83
C HIS A 24 6.52 -15.97 -3.85
N GLN A 25 5.88 -17.07 -3.44
CA GLN A 25 4.94 -17.07 -2.32
C GLN A 25 5.59 -17.74 -1.11
N LYS A 26 6.33 -16.96 -0.31
CA LYS A 26 6.56 -17.37 1.07
C LYS A 26 5.20 -17.37 1.75
N ILE A 27 4.69 -18.55 2.07
CA ILE A 27 3.50 -18.72 2.92
C ILE A 27 3.79 -17.90 4.19
N PRO A 28 2.95 -16.91 4.52
CA PRO A 28 3.18 -16.09 5.70
C PRO A 28 3.22 -17.00 6.93
N PRO A 29 4.09 -16.74 7.92
CA PRO A 29 4.17 -17.54 9.14
C PRO A 29 2.78 -17.74 9.73
N GLN A 30 2.51 -18.94 10.25
CA GLN A 30 1.20 -19.32 10.80
C GLN A 30 0.76 -18.45 12.01
N ASP A 31 1.66 -17.62 12.53
CA ASP A 31 1.43 -16.60 13.57
C ASP A 31 1.19 -15.19 13.00
N SER A 32 0.90 -15.06 11.70
CA SER A 32 0.61 -13.76 11.11
C SER A 32 -0.60 -13.15 11.83
N PRO A 33 -0.45 -11.97 12.46
CA PRO A 33 -1.54 -11.35 13.16
C PRO A 33 -2.71 -11.18 12.19
N MET A 34 -3.90 -11.56 12.64
CA MET A 34 -5.15 -11.27 11.93
C MET A 34 -5.11 -9.79 11.50
N PRO A 35 -5.52 -9.46 10.25
CA PRO A 35 -5.44 -8.09 9.77
C PRO A 35 -6.05 -7.15 10.80
N GLU A 36 -5.25 -6.21 11.27
CA GLU A 36 -5.66 -5.29 12.31
C GLU A 36 -6.86 -4.49 11.80
N GLN A 37 -8.00 -4.70 12.45
CA GLN A 37 -9.22 -4.03 12.08
C GLN A 37 -9.23 -2.68 12.77
N LEU A 38 -8.86 -1.63 12.02
CA LEU A 38 -8.95 -0.26 12.49
C LEU A 38 -10.40 0.12 12.79
N ASP A 39 -10.60 0.77 13.93
CA ASP A 39 -11.85 1.46 14.22
C ASP A 39 -11.79 2.86 13.61
N TRP A 40 -12.45 3.03 12.46
CA TRP A 40 -12.50 4.30 11.74
C TRP A 40 -13.27 5.40 12.48
N ALA A 41 -14.08 5.06 13.49
CA ALA A 41 -14.74 6.06 14.32
C ALA A 41 -13.77 6.72 15.31
N GLU A 42 -12.71 6.01 15.69
CA GLU A 42 -11.71 6.45 16.67
C GLU A 42 -10.36 6.83 16.04
N THR A 43 -10.13 6.43 14.79
CA THR A 43 -8.87 6.68 14.07
C THR A 43 -9.11 7.68 12.94
N ASP A 44 -8.67 8.92 13.13
CA ASP A 44 -8.59 9.89 12.04
C ASP A 44 -7.32 9.68 11.18
N PRO A 45 -7.18 10.37 10.03
CA PRO A 45 -6.02 10.20 9.15
C PRO A 45 -4.66 10.53 9.80
N LEU A 46 -4.61 11.49 10.72
CA LEU A 46 -3.37 11.84 11.42
C LEU A 46 -3.03 10.81 12.48
N ALA A 47 -4.03 10.31 13.21
CA ALA A 47 -3.87 9.21 14.14
C ALA A 47 -3.38 7.94 13.42
N LEU A 48 -3.89 7.67 12.21
CA LEU A 48 -3.35 6.59 11.37
C LEU A 48 -1.87 6.82 11.05
N LEU A 49 -1.49 8.04 10.66
CA LEU A 49 -0.09 8.36 10.36
C LEU A 49 0.84 8.13 11.57
N GLU A 50 0.40 8.51 12.78
CA GLU A 50 1.13 8.25 14.02
C GLU A 50 1.24 6.75 14.33
N ILE A 51 0.18 5.99 14.08
CA ILE A 51 0.20 4.53 14.18
C ILE A 51 1.27 3.96 13.24
N LEU A 52 1.34 4.40 11.98
CA LEU A 52 2.34 3.92 11.02
C LEU A 52 3.77 4.28 11.46
N LYS A 53 3.97 5.51 11.95
CA LYS A 53 5.24 5.99 12.47
C LYS A 53 5.74 5.18 13.67
N SER A 54 4.84 4.70 14.54
CA SER A 54 5.20 3.97 15.76
C SER A 54 5.77 2.55 15.52
N ARG A 55 5.62 2.01 14.30
CA ARG A 55 5.97 0.62 13.98
C ARG A 55 6.51 0.46 12.54
N PRO A 56 7.60 1.16 12.18
CA PRO A 56 8.05 1.30 10.78
C PRO A 56 8.33 -0.02 10.06
N ASP A 57 8.66 -1.09 10.79
CA ASP A 57 9.02 -2.39 10.23
C ASP A 57 7.83 -3.35 10.07
N THR A 58 6.62 -2.94 10.45
CA THR A 58 5.42 -3.80 10.41
C THR A 58 4.36 -3.22 9.48
N PRO A 59 4.20 -3.75 8.26
CA PRO A 59 3.17 -3.28 7.33
C PRO A 59 1.77 -3.32 7.93
N LEU A 60 1.01 -2.25 7.76
CA LEU A 60 -0.37 -2.19 8.23
C LEU A 60 -1.33 -2.61 7.13
N THR A 61 -2.04 -3.72 7.37
CA THR A 61 -3.06 -4.21 6.43
C THR A 61 -4.40 -3.55 6.69
N ILE A 62 -4.94 -2.86 5.69
CA ILE A 62 -6.25 -2.23 5.73
C ILE A 62 -7.27 -3.16 5.07
N ALA A 63 -8.18 -3.69 5.89
CA ALA A 63 -9.18 -4.68 5.46
C ALA A 63 -10.56 -4.08 5.17
N SER A 64 -10.87 -2.91 5.72
CA SER A 64 -12.16 -2.23 5.58
C SER A 64 -11.99 -0.84 4.98
N THR A 65 -13.05 -0.36 4.34
CA THR A 65 -13.09 1.01 3.79
C THR A 65 -13.52 1.98 4.89
N PRO A 66 -12.82 3.11 5.09
CA PRO A 66 -13.29 4.17 5.99
C PRO A 66 -14.60 4.79 5.49
N PRO A 67 -15.35 5.51 6.35
CA PRO A 67 -16.55 6.22 5.92
C PRO A 67 -16.23 7.29 4.85
N PRO A 68 -17.25 7.73 4.08
CA PRO A 68 -17.11 8.89 3.20
C PRO A 68 -16.55 10.10 3.98
N ASP A 69 -15.78 10.95 3.29
CA ASP A 69 -15.21 12.19 3.84
C ASP A 69 -14.33 12.02 5.09
N TRP A 70 -13.84 10.79 5.35
CA TRP A 70 -12.92 10.50 6.46
C TRP A 70 -11.63 11.32 6.39
N ILE A 71 -11.11 11.53 5.18
CA ILE A 71 -10.04 12.50 4.93
C ILE A 71 -10.71 13.80 4.51
N THR A 72 -10.45 14.87 5.26
CA THR A 72 -11.02 16.21 5.02
C THR A 72 -9.95 17.14 4.45
N GLU A 73 -10.36 18.30 3.93
CA GLU A 73 -9.42 19.33 3.49
C GLU A 73 -8.50 19.83 4.63
N GLU A 74 -8.98 19.86 5.87
CA GLU A 74 -8.15 20.18 7.05
C GLU A 74 -7.04 19.16 7.24
N HIS A 75 -7.37 17.87 7.16
CA HIS A 75 -6.38 16.80 7.23
C HIS A 75 -5.37 16.93 6.09
N VAL A 76 -5.80 17.23 4.86
CA VAL A 76 -4.88 17.45 3.74
C VAL A 76 -3.93 18.60 4.04
N ARG A 77 -4.42 19.73 4.56
CA ARG A 77 -3.56 20.87 4.92
C ARG A 77 -2.49 20.47 5.94
N GLN A 78 -2.86 19.67 6.94
CA GLN A 78 -1.93 19.19 7.97
C GLN A 78 -0.92 18.19 7.39
N LEU A 79 -1.38 17.25 6.55
CA LEU A 79 -0.53 16.26 5.88
C LEU A 79 0.48 16.91 4.93
N MET A 80 0.11 17.99 4.26
CA MET A 80 1.01 18.76 3.38
C MET A 80 2.26 19.28 4.12
N HIS A 81 2.25 19.42 5.45
CA HIS A 81 3.42 19.83 6.23
C HIS A 81 4.48 18.73 6.40
N VAL A 82 4.14 17.47 6.16
CA VAL A 82 5.01 16.33 6.44
C VAL A 82 5.36 15.51 5.19
N ILE A 83 4.95 15.95 4.00
CA ILE A 83 5.16 15.23 2.72
C ILE A 83 6.64 15.04 2.36
N ASP A 84 7.55 15.87 2.88
CA ASP A 84 9.01 15.72 2.71
C ASP A 84 9.66 14.91 3.83
N SER A 85 8.90 14.39 4.80
CA SER A 85 9.48 13.69 5.94
C SER A 85 10.07 12.34 5.51
N GLU A 86 11.35 12.17 5.79
CA GLU A 86 12.09 10.91 5.63
C GLU A 86 12.05 10.03 6.88
N GLU A 87 11.30 10.44 7.92
CA GLU A 87 11.13 9.63 9.13
C GLU A 87 10.50 8.26 8.76
N PRO A 88 11.02 7.13 9.28
CA PRO A 88 10.46 5.82 8.96
C PRO A 88 8.99 5.67 9.36
N ALA A 89 8.21 4.99 8.51
CA ALA A 89 6.82 4.63 8.79
C ALA A 89 6.47 3.26 8.20
N ALA A 90 5.47 2.60 8.79
CA ALA A 90 4.97 1.34 8.26
C ALA A 90 4.33 1.56 6.88
N PRO A 91 4.57 0.69 5.89
CA PRO A 91 3.84 0.74 4.64
C PRO A 91 2.39 0.29 4.85
N VAL A 92 1.46 0.97 4.18
CA VAL A 92 0.05 0.56 4.12
C VAL A 92 -0.16 -0.44 3.00
N VAL A 93 -0.91 -1.51 3.29
CA VAL A 93 -1.22 -2.58 2.35
C VAL A 93 -2.73 -2.82 2.36
N SER A 94 -3.37 -2.81 1.20
CA SER A 94 -4.75 -3.28 1.08
C SER A 94 -4.80 -4.79 1.25
N VAL A 95 -5.83 -5.30 1.92
CA VAL A 95 -6.09 -6.76 2.00
C VAL A 95 -6.25 -7.42 0.62
N LEU A 96 -6.50 -6.63 -0.44
CA LEU A 96 -6.60 -7.10 -1.82
C LEU A 96 -5.24 -7.21 -2.53
N SER A 97 -4.15 -6.77 -1.89
CA SER A 97 -2.81 -6.81 -2.49
C SER A 97 -2.28 -8.24 -2.57
N SER A 98 -1.70 -8.60 -3.73
CA SER A 98 -0.90 -9.82 -3.88
C SER A 98 0.56 -9.64 -3.47
N TYR A 99 1.00 -8.40 -3.23
CA TYR A 99 2.33 -8.05 -2.74
C TYR A 99 2.25 -7.64 -1.28
N TYR A 100 3.19 -8.14 -0.48
CA TYR A 100 3.37 -7.79 0.92
C TYR A 100 4.82 -7.36 1.15
N PRO A 101 5.08 -6.13 1.63
CA PRO A 101 6.41 -5.54 1.75
C PRO A 101 7.18 -6.08 2.96
N PHE A 102 7.68 -7.30 2.87
CA PHE A 102 8.42 -7.94 3.96
C PHE A 102 9.78 -7.26 4.20
N ASN A 103 9.96 -6.70 5.41
CA ASN A 103 11.18 -5.98 5.82
C ASN A 103 11.45 -4.72 4.99
N GLU A 104 10.42 -4.12 4.40
CA GLU A 104 10.52 -2.84 3.71
C GLU A 104 9.73 -1.80 4.52
N SER A 105 10.37 -0.66 4.77
CA SER A 105 9.75 0.48 5.45
C SER A 105 9.36 1.54 4.42
N SER A 106 8.30 2.29 4.74
CA SER A 106 7.95 3.54 4.06
C SER A 106 8.56 4.73 4.80
N THR A 107 8.14 5.94 4.45
CA THR A 107 8.39 7.16 5.21
C THR A 107 7.10 7.86 5.59
N VAL A 108 7.13 8.67 6.64
CA VAL A 108 6.01 9.53 7.05
C VAL A 108 5.55 10.39 5.87
N GLY A 109 6.48 10.92 5.07
CA GLY A 109 6.16 11.69 3.87
C GLY A 109 5.43 10.88 2.81
N ASN A 110 5.89 9.67 2.51
CA ASN A 110 5.22 8.81 1.54
C ASN A 110 3.81 8.39 1.99
N GLU A 111 3.63 8.04 3.27
CA GLU A 111 2.31 7.69 3.81
C GLU A 111 1.37 8.91 3.89
N ALA A 112 1.89 10.10 4.15
CA ALA A 112 1.11 11.33 4.08
C ALA A 112 0.63 11.61 2.65
N MET A 113 1.51 11.46 1.64
CA MET A 113 1.12 11.57 0.23
C MET A 113 0.08 10.51 -0.16
N PHE A 114 0.21 9.29 0.37
CA PHE A 114 -0.74 8.21 0.13
C PHE A 114 -2.13 8.51 0.73
N LEU A 115 -2.19 9.14 1.91
CA LEU A 115 -3.44 9.65 2.47
C LEU A 115 -4.06 10.76 1.60
N ILE A 116 -3.24 11.73 1.16
CA ILE A 116 -3.73 12.83 0.31
C ILE A 116 -4.24 12.29 -1.04
N GLU A 117 -3.59 11.29 -1.61
CA GLU A 117 -4.10 10.64 -2.82
C GLU A 117 -5.43 9.90 -2.56
N GLY A 118 -5.61 9.36 -1.35
CA GLY A 118 -6.89 8.82 -0.89
C GLY A 118 -8.00 9.86 -0.90
N PHE A 119 -7.72 11.09 -0.45
CA PHE A 119 -8.64 12.23 -0.55
C PHE A 119 -8.95 12.57 -2.01
N ARG A 120 -7.93 12.71 -2.86
CA ARG A 120 -8.09 13.03 -4.30
C ARG A 120 -8.98 12.02 -5.02
N ARG A 121 -8.94 10.75 -4.63
CA ARG A 121 -9.72 9.65 -5.24
C ARG A 121 -11.05 9.36 -4.55
N GLY A 122 -11.33 9.97 -3.40
CA GLY A 122 -12.51 9.69 -2.59
C GLY A 122 -12.55 8.26 -2.02
N ARG A 123 -11.40 7.59 -1.88
CA ARG A 123 -11.30 6.24 -1.30
C ARG A 123 -9.92 6.00 -0.69
N TYR A 124 -9.89 5.25 0.39
CA TYR A 124 -8.65 4.82 1.03
C TYR A 124 -8.68 3.31 1.32
N PRO A 125 -7.57 2.57 1.10
CA PRO A 125 -6.33 3.01 0.43
C PRO A 125 -6.53 3.36 -1.06
N PRO A 126 -5.79 4.33 -1.64
CA PRO A 126 -5.92 4.69 -3.06
C PRO A 126 -5.26 3.69 -4.02
N ALA A 127 -4.33 2.86 -3.54
CA ALA A 127 -3.70 1.77 -4.27
C ALA A 127 -3.52 0.53 -3.38
N LEU A 128 -3.01 -0.57 -3.93
CA LEU A 128 -2.90 -1.85 -3.21
C LEU A 128 -1.78 -1.86 -2.16
N CYS A 129 -0.72 -1.07 -2.35
CA CYS A 129 0.39 -0.94 -1.40
C CYS A 129 1.05 0.43 -1.60
N SER A 130 1.36 1.12 -0.50
CA SER A 130 1.91 2.49 -0.50
C SER A 130 3.34 2.59 -1.04
N ILE A 131 4.10 1.51 -1.07
CA ILE A 131 5.50 1.53 -1.56
C ILE A 131 5.70 0.86 -2.93
N TYR A 132 4.75 0.03 -3.39
CA TYR A 132 4.89 -0.71 -4.65
C TYR A 132 3.91 -0.26 -5.74
N TYR A 133 2.68 0.12 -5.37
CA TYR A 133 1.63 0.51 -6.33
C TYR A 133 1.34 2.01 -6.30
N PHE A 134 2.19 2.77 -5.63
CA PHE A 134 2.08 4.21 -5.49
C PHE A 134 3.45 4.83 -5.71
N ASP A 135 3.49 5.88 -6.52
CA ASP A 135 4.67 6.67 -6.82
C ASP A 135 4.31 8.13 -6.50
N GLY A 136 4.61 8.55 -5.27
CA GLY A 136 4.30 9.88 -4.77
C GLY A 136 5.27 10.91 -5.37
N ASN A 137 4.73 11.99 -5.93
CA ASN A 137 5.53 13.10 -6.44
C ASN A 137 5.20 14.38 -5.66
N THR A 138 6.11 14.79 -4.81
CA THR A 138 5.94 15.95 -3.93
C THR A 138 5.73 17.26 -4.70
N ASP A 139 6.43 17.46 -5.82
CA ASP A 139 6.31 18.69 -6.63
C ASP A 139 4.95 18.78 -7.33
N GLU A 140 4.47 17.65 -7.86
CA GLU A 140 3.12 17.53 -8.41
C GLU A 140 2.07 17.84 -7.33
N LEU A 141 2.26 17.27 -6.15
CA LEU A 141 1.32 17.43 -5.05
C LEU A 141 1.24 18.87 -4.55
N ARG A 142 2.38 19.57 -4.44
CA ARG A 142 2.43 21.00 -4.12
C ARG A 142 1.70 21.83 -5.17
N THR A 143 1.95 21.55 -6.45
CA THR A 143 1.30 22.25 -7.56
C THR A 143 -0.21 22.06 -7.53
N TRP A 144 -0.65 20.82 -7.28
CA TRP A 144 -2.06 20.50 -7.11
C TRP A 144 -2.68 21.27 -5.94
N TRP A 145 -2.03 21.29 -4.78
CA TRP A 145 -2.56 21.94 -3.57
C TRP A 145 -2.65 23.47 -3.70
N SER A 146 -1.64 24.12 -4.30
CA SER A 146 -1.67 25.56 -4.61
C SER A 146 -2.85 25.95 -5.49
N ASN A 147 -3.15 25.15 -6.53
CA ASN A 147 -4.29 25.39 -7.42
C ASN A 147 -5.66 25.29 -6.71
N GLN A 148 -5.76 24.54 -5.61
CA GLN A 148 -7.00 24.44 -4.81
C GLN A 148 -7.15 25.63 -3.85
N THR A 149 -6.04 26.12 -3.30
CA THR A 149 -6.05 27.14 -2.24
C THR A 149 -5.94 28.57 -2.76
N GLY A 150 -5.71 28.76 -4.07
CA GLY A 150 -5.69 30.08 -4.72
C GLY A 150 -4.44 30.91 -4.39
N TYR A 151 -3.37 30.26 -3.91
CA TYR A 151 -2.05 30.86 -3.64
C TYR A 151 -0.99 30.36 -4.62
#